data_AF-A0A368P951-F1
#
_entry.id   AF-A0A368P951-F1
#
_cell.length_a   1.000
_cell.length_b   1.000
_cell.length_c   1.000
_cell.angle_alpha   90.00
_cell.angle_beta   90.00
_cell.angle_gamma   90.00
#
_symmetry.space_group_name_H-M   'P 1'
#
loop_
_entity.id
_entity.type
_entity.pdbx_description
1 polymer ?
#
loop_
_entity_poly.entity_id
_entity_poly.type
_entity_poly.pdbx_seq_one_letter_code
_entity_poly.pdbx_strand_id
1 'polypeptide(L)'
;MYATDYVVWVKTMEYAYNFVLLLLLSFSFLLFLEKSNRKSLFLFLGCIGIIFSEILLIGYYFVLELDTLKYLAIALNVISFSLLFIQTRFKTSLRANKKGSLFTS
;
A
#
# COMPACT_ATOMS: atom_id res chain seq x y z
N MET A 1 1.54 -27.54 28.44
CA MET A 1 2.83 -26.86 28.18
C MET A 1 3.08 -26.60 26.68
N TYR A 2 2.60 -27.43 25.76
CA TYR A 2 2.67 -27.16 24.31
C TYR A 2 1.80 -25.99 23.82
N ALA A 3 0.84 -25.55 24.64
CA ALA A 3 -0.10 -24.54 24.21
C ALA A 3 0.44 -23.09 24.27
N THR A 4 1.49 -22.88 25.06
CA THR A 4 2.07 -21.55 25.28
C THR A 4 3.04 -21.14 24.17
N ASP A 5 3.68 -22.08 23.47
CA ASP A 5 4.62 -21.73 22.41
C ASP A 5 3.91 -21.25 21.14
N TYR A 6 2.75 -21.83 20.79
CA TYR A 6 2.01 -21.41 19.59
C TYR A 6 1.44 -19.99 19.74
N VAL A 7 0.94 -19.63 20.93
CA VAL A 7 0.39 -18.29 21.17
C VAL A 7 1.46 -17.21 21.09
N VAL A 8 2.71 -17.53 21.47
CA VAL A 8 3.84 -16.59 21.39
C VAL A 8 4.18 -16.32 19.93
N TRP A 9 4.35 -17.37 19.12
CA TRP A 9 4.66 -17.22 17.69
C TRP A 9 3.60 -16.45 16.90
N VAL A 10 2.32 -16.76 17.12
CA VAL A 10 1.20 -16.06 16.47
C VAL A 10 1.21 -14.57 16.84
N LYS A 11 1.41 -14.25 18.12
CA LYS A 11 1.51 -12.85 18.57
C LYS A 11 2.70 -12.12 17.96
N THR A 12 3.87 -12.76 17.91
CA THR A 12 5.07 -12.16 17.32
C THR A 12 4.85 -11.84 15.84
N MET A 13 4.21 -12.74 15.09
CA MET A 13 3.88 -12.50 13.68
C MET A 13 2.90 -11.32 13.53
N GLU A 14 1.86 -11.25 14.37
CA GLU A 14 0.89 -10.14 14.34
C GLU A 14 1.58 -8.78 14.57
N TYR A 15 2.46 -8.70 15.57
CA TYR A 15 3.23 -7.48 15.86
C TYR A 15 4.18 -7.12 14.72
N ALA A 16 4.90 -8.10 14.17
CA ALA A 16 5.82 -7.88 13.05
C ALA A 16 5.08 -7.36 11.81
N TYR A 17 3.92 -7.95 11.48
CA TYR A 17 3.06 -7.50 10.39
C TYR A 17 2.58 -6.07 10.59
N ASN A 18 2.00 -5.76 11.76
CA ASN A 18 1.56 -4.39 12.07
C ASN A 18 2.72 -3.38 11.99
N PHE A 19 3.91 -3.78 12.43
CA PHE A 19 5.11 -2.94 12.34
C PHE A 19 5.53 -2.68 10.90
N VAL A 20 5.54 -3.71 10.04
CA VAL A 20 5.84 -3.57 8.61
C VAL A 20 4.82 -2.66 7.92
N LEU A 21 3.53 -2.81 8.23
CA LEU A 21 2.47 -1.94 7.69
C LEU A 21 2.64 -0.49 8.14
N LEU A 22 2.98 -0.25 9.41
CA LEU A 22 3.25 1.09 9.93
C LEU A 22 4.49 1.73 9.30
N LEU A 23 5.56 0.96 9.11
CA LEU A 23 6.76 1.41 8.40
C LEU A 23 6.43 1.76 6.95
N LEU A 24 5.72 0.88 6.24
CA LEU A 24 5.34 1.10 4.85
C LEU A 24 4.49 2.38 4.71
N LEU A 25 3.55 2.59 5.63
CA LEU A 25 2.73 3.80 5.69
C LEU A 25 3.59 5.05 5.93
N SER A 26 4.51 4.96 6.89
CA SER A 26 5.42 6.04 7.27
C SER A 26 6.37 6.42 6.12
N PHE A 27 6.93 5.43 5.41
CA PHE A 27 7.76 5.65 4.23
C PHE A 27 6.97 6.32 3.10
N SER A 28 5.75 5.87 2.84
CA SER A 28 4.89 6.50 1.83
C SER A 28 4.51 7.93 2.22
N PHE A 29 4.32 8.21 3.51
CA PHE A 29 4.06 9.57 4.01
C PHE A 29 5.30 10.48 3.89
N LEU A 30 6.48 9.97 4.22
CA LEU A 30 7.76 10.66 4.03
C LEU A 30 8.00 11.00 2.55
N LEU A 31 7.78 10.04 1.66
CA LEU A 31 7.89 10.25 0.21
C LEU A 31 6.86 11.26 -0.31
N PHE A 32 5.69 11.32 0.32
CA PHE A 32 4.70 12.35 0.04
C PHE A 32 5.19 13.74 0.43
N LEU A 33 5.72 13.91 1.65
CA LEU A 33 6.26 15.18 2.14
C LEU A 33 7.45 15.68 1.31
N GLU A 34 8.39 14.79 0.95
CA GLU A 34 9.58 15.15 0.16
C GLU A 34 9.20 15.78 -1.19
N LYS A 35 8.15 15.25 -1.85
CA LYS A 35 7.88 15.60 -3.25
C LYS A 35 7.04 16.87 -3.42
N SER A 36 6.37 17.39 -2.39
CA SER A 36 5.44 18.55 -2.40
C SER A 36 4.74 18.78 -3.75
N ASN A 37 4.21 17.70 -4.34
CA ASN A 37 3.62 17.70 -5.67
C ASN A 37 2.38 16.83 -5.65
N ARG A 38 1.32 17.26 -6.33
CA ARG A 38 0.06 16.52 -6.49
C ARG A 38 0.24 15.09 -7.02
N LYS A 39 1.38 14.79 -7.64
CA LYS A 39 1.76 13.47 -8.15
C LYS A 39 2.14 12.47 -7.05
N SER A 40 2.67 12.95 -5.92
CA SER A 40 3.06 12.09 -4.79
C SER A 40 1.85 11.69 -3.95
N LEU A 41 0.78 12.51 -3.94
CA LEU A 41 -0.51 12.17 -3.32
C LEU A 41 -1.08 10.85 -3.85
N PHE A 42 -1.00 10.62 -5.16
CA PHE A 42 -1.50 9.38 -5.76
C PHE A 42 -0.67 8.15 -5.36
N LEU A 43 0.65 8.29 -5.14
CA LEU A 43 1.48 7.20 -4.58
C LEU A 43 1.00 6.87 -3.17
N PHE A 44 0.87 7.92 -2.36
CA PHE A 44 0.54 7.82 -0.96
C PHE A 44 -0.82 7.17 -0.77
N LEU A 45 -1.83 7.62 -1.52
CA LEU A 45 -3.17 7.07 -1.49
C LEU A 45 -3.23 5.62 -1.96
N GLY A 46 -2.44 5.26 -2.99
CA GLY A 46 -2.29 3.88 -3.44
C GLY A 46 -1.67 2.98 -2.36
N CYS A 47 -0.60 3.43 -1.69
CA CYS A 47 0.01 2.66 -0.60
C CYS A 47 -0.92 2.53 0.62
N ILE A 48 -1.64 3.59 1.00
CA ILE A 48 -2.65 3.52 2.07
C ILE A 48 -3.70 2.46 1.74
N GLY A 49 -4.21 2.44 0.51
CA GLY A 49 -5.24 1.49 0.11
C GLY A 49 -4.75 0.04 0.10
N ILE A 50 -3.49 -0.22 -0.29
CA ILE A 50 -2.88 -1.56 -0.18
C ILE A 50 -2.77 -1.99 1.29
N ILE A 51 -2.24 -1.11 2.15
CA ILE A 51 -2.07 -1.39 3.58
C ILE A 51 -3.42 -1.66 4.23
N PHE A 52 -4.44 -0.86 3.90
CA PHE A 52 -5.78 -1.01 4.44
C PHE A 52 -6.46 -2.31 3.96
N SER A 53 -6.24 -2.72 2.71
CA SER A 53 -6.68 -4.02 2.20
C SER A 53 -6.06 -5.19 2.97
N GLU A 54 -4.76 -5.14 3.26
CA GLU A 54 -4.09 -6.19 4.03
C GLU A 54 -4.64 -6.29 5.45
N ILE A 55 -4.89 -5.15 6.11
CA ILE A 55 -5.51 -5.12 7.44
C ILE A 55 -6.91 -5.76 7.40
N LEU A 56 -7.72 -5.46 6.38
CA LEU A 56 -9.03 -6.07 6.20
C LEU A 56 -8.96 -7.57 5.94
N LEU A 57 -7.98 -8.03 5.17
CA LEU A 57 -7.79 -9.45 4.87
C LEU A 57 -7.36 -10.25 6.12
N ILE A 58 -6.48 -9.67 6.95
CA ILE A 58 -6.13 -10.23 8.26
C ILE A 58 -7.36 -10.23 9.18
N GLY A 59 -8.13 -9.13 9.20
CA GLY A 59 -9.36 -9.03 9.97
C GLY A 59 -10.37 -10.10 9.59
N TYR A 60 -10.51 -10.40 8.29
CA TYR A 60 -11.31 -11.53 7.80
C TYR A 60 -10.80 -12.87 8.32
N TYR A 61 -9.48 -13.09 8.30
CA TYR A 61 -8.88 -14.35 8.75
C TYR A 61 -9.07 -14.59 10.26
N PHE A 62 -9.20 -13.54 11.07
CA PHE A 62 -9.21 -13.63 12.53
C PHE A 62 -10.60 -13.39 13.18
N VAL A 63 -11.45 -12.54 12.59
CA VAL A 63 -12.64 -12.00 13.28
C VAL A 63 -13.94 -12.70 12.89
N LEU A 64 -14.13 -13.13 11.63
CA LEU A 64 -15.23 -14.00 11.16
C LEU A 64 -15.10 -14.17 9.63
N GLU A 65 -15.38 -15.36 9.10
CA GLU A 65 -15.35 -15.73 7.66
C GLU A 65 -16.44 -15.03 6.81
N LEU A 66 -16.67 -13.74 7.03
CA LEU A 66 -17.59 -12.92 6.24
C LEU A 66 -17.02 -12.71 4.84
N ASP A 67 -17.48 -13.51 3.88
CA ASP A 67 -17.02 -13.47 2.48
C ASP A 67 -17.06 -12.05 1.88
N THR A 68 -18.00 -11.22 2.31
CA THR A 68 -18.13 -9.82 1.88
C THR A 68 -16.90 -8.97 2.21
N LEU A 69 -16.22 -9.23 3.33
CA LEU A 69 -15.04 -8.49 3.76
C LEU A 69 -13.82 -8.85 2.91
N LYS A 70 -13.69 -10.15 2.55
CA LYS A 70 -12.68 -10.64 1.60
C LYS A 70 -12.84 -10.00 0.22
N TYR A 71 -14.07 -9.94 -0.31
CA TYR A 71 -14.33 -9.29 -1.59
C TYR A 71 -13.98 -7.79 -1.54
N LEU A 72 -14.31 -7.10 -0.44
CA LEU A 72 -13.98 -5.68 -0.27
C LEU A 72 -12.45 -5.46 -0.20
N ALA A 73 -11.71 -6.30 0.53
CA ALA A 73 -10.26 -6.24 0.59
C ALA A 73 -9.65 -6.40 -0.82
N ILE A 74 -10.02 -7.44 -1.55
CA ILE A 74 -9.53 -7.68 -2.92
C ILE A 74 -9.86 -6.50 -3.84
N ALA A 75 -11.09 -5.98 -3.78
CA ALA A 75 -11.49 -4.82 -4.57
C ALA A 75 -10.64 -3.58 -4.26
N LEU A 76 -10.42 -3.28 -2.97
CA LEU A 76 -9.54 -2.18 -2.56
C LEU A 76 -8.11 -2.38 -3.04
N ASN A 77 -7.59 -3.60 -2.99
CA ASN A 77 -6.25 -3.91 -3.47
C ASN A 77 -6.11 -3.60 -4.97
N VAL A 78 -7.08 -4.04 -5.78
CA VAL A 78 -7.11 -3.79 -7.23
C VAL A 78 -7.21 -2.29 -7.54
N ILE A 79 -8.05 -1.55 -6.82
CA ILE A 79 -8.17 -0.09 -6.96
C ILE A 79 -6.83 0.58 -6.64
N SER A 80 -6.21 0.18 -5.54
CA SER A 80 -4.94 0.74 -5.07
C SER A 80 -3.80 0.48 -6.05
N PHE A 81 -3.73 -0.74 -6.59
CA PHE A 81 -2.77 -1.11 -7.62
C PHE A 81 -2.98 -0.32 -8.93
N SER A 82 -4.24 -0.08 -9.30
CA SER A 82 -4.59 0.74 -10.46
C SER A 82 -4.14 2.19 -10.28
N LEU A 83 -4.30 2.76 -9.08
CA LEU A 83 -3.79 4.11 -8.75
C LEU A 83 -2.26 4.19 -8.86
N LEU A 84 -1.53 3.18 -8.35
CA LEU A 84 -0.06 3.12 -8.48
C LEU A 84 0.39 2.98 -9.94
N PHE A 85 -0.34 2.21 -10.74
CA PHE A 85 -0.07 2.07 -12.17
C PHE A 85 -0.24 3.39 -12.92
N ILE A 86 -1.34 4.11 -12.68
CA ILE A 86 -1.60 5.44 -13.24
C ILE A 86 -0.47 6.39 -12.87
N GLN A 87 -0.07 6.39 -11.59
CA GLN A 87 0.97 7.27 -11.12
C GLN A 87 2.32 7.03 -11.82
N THR A 88 2.67 5.76 -12.07
CA THR A 88 3.89 5.38 -12.79
C THR A 88 3.87 5.87 -14.24
N ARG A 89 2.72 5.77 -14.92
CA ARG A 89 2.54 6.26 -16.30
C ARG A 89 2.65 7.80 -16.39
N PHE A 90 2.15 8.53 -15.39
CA PHE A 90 2.32 9.98 -15.31
C PHE A 90 3.78 10.43 -15.15
N LYS A 91 4.63 9.63 -14.50
CA LYS A 91 6.08 9.89 -14.38
C LYS A 91 6.79 9.78 -15.73
N THR A 92 6.35 8.85 -16.58
CA THR A 92 6.94 8.62 -17.90
C THR A 92 6.57 9.73 -18.90
N SER A 93 5.32 10.20 -18.88
CA SER A 93 4.86 11.29 -19.76
C SER A 93 5.63 12.60 -19.54
N LEU A 94 5.95 12.95 -18.28
CA LEU A 94 6.81 14.11 -18.00
C LEU A 94 8.23 13.97 -18.57
N ARG A 95 8.82 12.77 -18.56
CA ARG A 95 10.16 12.55 -19.12
C ARG A 95 10.15 12.55 -20.65
N ALA A 96 9.08 12.08 -21.26
CA ALA A 96 8.90 12.15 -22.72
C ALA A 96 8.77 13.61 -23.20
N ASN A 97 8.00 14.43 -22.49
CA ASN A 97 7.86 15.86 -22.81
C ASN A 97 9.18 16.64 -22.56
N LYS A 98 9.90 16.35 -21.46
CA LYS A 98 11.20 17.00 -21.18
C LYS A 98 12.30 16.62 -22.18
N LYS A 99 12.25 15.44 -22.80
CA LYS A 99 13.15 15.07 -23.90
C LYS A 99 12.81 15.81 -25.19
N GLY A 100 11.52 15.99 -25.53
CA GLY A 100 11.12 16.71 -26.75
C GLY A 100 11.58 18.18 -26.79
N SER A 101 11.68 18.84 -25.64
CA SER A 101 12.15 20.24 -25.52
C SER A 101 13.67 20.40 -25.59
N LEU A 102 14.45 19.32 -25.46
CA LEU A 102 15.93 19.37 -25.44
C LEU A 102 16.54 19.06 -26.81
N PHE A 103 15.71 18.62 -27.77
CA PHE A 103 16.13 18.35 -29.16
C PHE A 103 15.74 19.47 -30.14
N THR A 104 15.23 20.61 -29.64
CA THR A 104 14.82 21.77 -30.48
C THR A 104 15.47 23.09 -30.06
N SER A 105 16.65 23.07 -29.44
CA SER A 105 17.52 24.25 -29.27
C SER A 105 18.90 23.99 -29.83
#